data_AF-A0A6N2TZR3-F1
#
_entry.id   AF-A0A6N2TZR3-F1
#
_cell.length_a   1.000
_cell.length_b   1.000
_cell.length_c   1.000
_cell.angle_alpha   90.00
_cell.angle_beta   90.00
_cell.angle_gamma   90.00
#
_symmetry.space_group_name_H-M   'P 1'
#
loop_
_entity.id
_entity.type
_entity.pdbx_description
1 polymer ?
#
loop_
_entity_poly.entity_id
_entity_poly.type
_entity_poly.pdbx_seq_one_letter_code
_entity_poly.pdbx_strand_id
1 'polypeptide(L)'
;MAEKQVKDYEKFVVRFPDGMRDVVAERAKRNGRSMNSEIIDIISNAVSQPALAQEGIEFLLSLVDPNEVEKLSANERKRAKNLLVDAAAIMAQRLESESKDLRVLLYLASKDSPLNENKKPT
;
A
#
# COMPACT_ATOMS: atom_id res chain seq x y z
N MET A 1 2.26 -7.38 -31.25
CA MET A 1 3.37 -7.77 -30.35
C MET A 1 2.96 -9.08 -29.71
N ALA A 2 3.75 -10.15 -29.86
CA ALA A 2 3.41 -11.45 -29.26
C ALA A 2 3.51 -11.36 -27.73
N GLU A 3 2.52 -11.90 -27.00
CA GLU A 3 2.55 -11.96 -25.55
C GLU A 3 3.75 -12.77 -25.07
N LYS A 4 4.54 -12.20 -24.14
CA LYS A 4 5.66 -12.88 -23.50
C LYS A 4 5.13 -14.09 -22.73
N GLN A 5 5.70 -15.27 -22.96
CA GLN A 5 5.29 -16.46 -22.22
C GLN A 5 5.87 -16.41 -20.80
N VAL A 6 5.25 -17.10 -19.84
CA VAL A 6 5.68 -17.08 -18.43
C VAL A 6 7.16 -17.50 -18.26
N LYS A 7 7.66 -18.34 -19.16
CA LYS A 7 9.06 -18.77 -19.21
C LYS A 7 10.05 -17.67 -19.58
N ASP A 8 9.58 -16.58 -20.21
CA ASP A 8 10.36 -15.44 -20.68
C ASP A 8 10.43 -14.31 -19.64
N TYR A 9 9.85 -14.53 -18.45
CA TYR A 9 10.02 -13.64 -17.30
C TYR A 9 11.37 -13.86 -16.63
N GLU A 10 11.93 -12.77 -16.11
CA GLU A 10 13.14 -12.81 -15.30
C GLU A 10 12.89 -13.58 -14.01
N LYS A 11 13.89 -14.39 -13.62
CA LYS A 11 13.83 -15.22 -12.41
C LYS A 11 14.75 -14.63 -11.35
N PHE A 12 14.22 -14.42 -10.15
CA PHE A 12 14.97 -13.95 -8.99
C PHE A 12 14.89 -14.99 -7.86
N VAL A 13 16.06 -15.46 -7.39
CA VAL A 13 16.14 -16.48 -6.33
C VAL A 13 16.26 -15.79 -4.97
N VAL A 14 15.25 -15.92 -4.12
CA VAL A 14 15.21 -15.34 -2.77
C VAL A 14 15.64 -16.36 -1.73
N ARG A 15 16.52 -15.96 -0.81
CA ARG A 15 16.86 -16.75 0.40
C ARG A 15 16.06 -16.21 1.58
N PHE A 16 15.18 -17.04 2.12
CA PHE A 16 14.39 -16.69 3.30
C PHE A 16 15.16 -17.01 4.59
N PRO A 17 15.08 -16.14 5.61
CA PRO A 17 15.37 -16.51 6.99
C PRO A 17 14.47 -17.65 7.47
N ASP A 18 14.89 -18.36 8.50
CA ASP A 18 14.14 -19.47 9.08
C ASP A 18 12.71 -19.06 9.47
N GLY A 19 11.73 -19.89 9.10
CA GLY A 19 10.30 -19.67 9.35
C GLY A 19 9.62 -18.62 8.46
N MET A 20 10.35 -17.73 7.78
CA MET A 20 9.73 -16.67 6.97
C MET A 20 8.99 -17.22 5.75
N ARG A 21 9.47 -18.31 5.16
CA ARG A 21 8.81 -18.95 4.02
C ARG A 21 7.39 -19.42 4.36
N ASP A 22 7.20 -19.98 5.55
CA ASP A 22 5.91 -20.49 6.00
C ASP A 22 4.92 -19.36 6.27
N VAL A 23 5.41 -18.25 6.86
CA VAL A 23 4.61 -17.03 7.05
C VAL A 23 4.08 -16.50 5.72
N VAL A 24 4.93 -16.43 4.70
CA VAL A 24 4.52 -15.98 3.35
C VAL A 24 3.57 -16.98 2.71
N ALA A 25 3.79 -18.30 2.89
CA ALA A 25 2.91 -19.34 2.38
C ALA A 25 1.48 -19.22 2.93
N GLU A 26 1.36 -19.06 4.24
CA GLU A 26 0.07 -18.93 4.91
C GLU A 26 -0.66 -17.65 4.52
N ARG A 27 0.07 -16.53 4.40
CA ARG A 27 -0.51 -15.28 3.88
C ARG A 27 -1.05 -15.44 2.46
N ALA A 28 -0.27 -16.06 1.57
CA ALA A 28 -0.69 -16.32 0.19
C ALA A 28 -1.95 -17.19 0.12
N LYS A 29 -2.03 -18.26 0.94
CA LYS A 29 -3.22 -19.11 1.04
C LYS A 29 -4.45 -18.33 1.50
N ARG A 30 -4.32 -17.50 2.55
CA ARG A 30 -5.41 -16.63 3.04
C ARG A 30 -5.93 -15.69 1.95
N ASN A 31 -5.04 -15.24 1.07
CA ASN A 31 -5.38 -14.34 -0.03
C ASN A 31 -5.82 -15.08 -1.32
N GLY A 32 -5.87 -16.41 -1.32
CA GLY A 32 -6.23 -17.20 -2.50
C GLY A 32 -5.24 -17.09 -3.67
N ARG A 33 -3.96 -16.81 -3.37
CA ARG A 33 -2.90 -16.56 -4.35
C ARG A 33 -1.79 -17.61 -4.28
N SER A 34 -1.05 -17.77 -5.37
CA SER A 34 0.23 -18.48 -5.31
C SER A 34 1.22 -17.68 -4.45
N MET A 35 2.16 -18.38 -3.81
CA MET A 35 3.24 -17.72 -3.05
C MET A 35 4.01 -16.71 -3.90
N ASN A 36 4.28 -17.04 -5.17
CA ASN A 36 4.97 -16.13 -6.08
C ASN A 36 4.13 -14.86 -6.34
N SER A 37 2.83 -15.02 -6.60
CA SER A 37 1.92 -13.88 -6.82
C SER A 37 1.85 -12.96 -5.59
N GLU A 38 1.85 -13.52 -4.38
CA GLU A 38 1.87 -12.74 -3.14
C GLU A 38 3.20 -11.98 -2.96
N ILE A 39 4.34 -12.62 -3.26
CA ILE A 39 5.65 -11.96 -3.20
C ILE A 39 5.71 -10.80 -4.19
N ILE A 40 5.23 -10.98 -5.42
CA ILE A 40 5.18 -9.91 -6.43
C ILE A 40 4.27 -8.77 -5.98
N ASP A 41 3.10 -9.06 -5.40
CA ASP A 41 2.19 -8.03 -4.89
C ASP A 41 2.82 -7.23 -3.74
N ILE A 42 3.49 -7.90 -2.80
CA ILE A 42 4.22 -7.24 -1.71
C ILE A 42 5.33 -6.34 -2.26
N ILE A 43 6.14 -6.83 -3.21
CA ILE A 43 7.21 -6.04 -3.83
C ILE A 43 6.62 -4.86 -4.61
N SER A 44 5.59 -5.08 -5.41
CA SER A 44 4.92 -4.03 -6.17
C SER A 44 4.39 -2.95 -5.24
N ASN A 45 3.72 -3.34 -4.15
CA ASN A 45 3.25 -2.40 -3.14
C ASN A 45 4.41 -1.65 -2.49
N ALA A 46 5.48 -2.32 -2.09
CA ALA A 46 6.64 -1.68 -1.47
C ALA A 46 7.37 -0.72 -2.43
N VAL A 47 7.42 -1.00 -3.73
CA VAL A 47 8.05 -0.15 -4.75
C VAL A 47 7.13 0.99 -5.18
N SER A 48 5.82 0.76 -5.28
CA SER A 48 4.82 1.79 -5.54
C SER A 48 4.58 2.69 -4.33
N GLN A 49 4.97 2.26 -3.14
CA GLN A 49 5.14 3.16 -2.01
C GLN A 49 6.35 4.07 -2.32
N PRO A 50 6.14 5.37 -2.55
CA PRO A 50 7.26 6.27 -2.85
C PRO A 50 8.26 6.19 -1.71
N ALA A 51 9.53 5.93 -2.02
CA ALA A 51 10.63 5.79 -1.06
C ALA A 51 10.76 6.98 -0.10
N LEU A 52 10.21 8.14 -0.49
CA LEU A 52 10.00 9.31 0.37
C LEU A 52 9.21 9.00 1.65
N ALA A 53 8.38 7.96 1.66
CA ALA A 53 7.66 7.51 2.83
C ALA A 53 8.59 6.81 3.83
N GLN A 54 9.54 5.95 3.44
CA GLN A 54 10.28 5.18 4.45
C GLN A 54 11.32 6.04 5.21
N GLU A 55 12.24 6.69 4.49
CA GLU A 55 13.25 7.57 5.10
C GLU A 55 12.62 8.85 5.66
N GLY A 56 11.61 9.39 4.97
CA GLY A 56 10.85 10.53 5.44
C GLY A 56 10.08 10.21 6.72
N ILE A 57 9.36 9.09 6.79
CA ILE A 57 8.59 8.73 7.99
C ILE A 57 9.52 8.43 9.16
N GLU A 58 10.64 7.72 8.99
CA GLU A 58 11.58 7.47 10.09
C GLU A 58 12.16 8.77 10.66
N PHE A 59 12.56 9.69 9.77
CA PHE A 59 12.98 11.03 10.15
C PHE A 59 11.84 11.82 10.83
N LEU A 60 10.61 11.73 10.34
CA LEU A 60 9.45 12.40 10.93
C LEU A 60 9.03 11.82 12.29
N LEU A 61 9.15 10.51 12.48
CA LEU A 61 8.90 9.83 13.74
C LEU A 61 9.89 10.28 14.81
N SER A 62 11.13 10.59 14.41
CA SER A 62 12.13 11.19 15.32
C SER A 62 11.82 12.65 15.69
N LEU A 63 11.03 13.36 14.87
CA LEU A 63 10.61 14.75 15.08
C LEU A 63 9.26 14.92 15.80
N VAL A 64 8.65 13.82 16.26
CA VAL A 64 7.37 13.85 16.99
C VAL A 64 7.49 14.65 18.30
N ASP A 65 8.70 14.78 18.85
CA ASP A 65 8.98 15.72 19.95
C ASP A 65 9.20 17.15 19.39
N PRO A 66 8.34 18.12 19.72
CA PRO A 66 8.50 19.51 19.30
C PRO A 66 9.87 20.12 19.66
N ASN A 67 10.52 19.64 20.72
CA ASN A 67 11.83 20.12 21.17
C ASN A 67 12.96 19.71 20.23
N GLU A 68 12.81 18.61 19.47
CA GLU A 68 13.80 18.17 18.49
C GLU A 68 13.74 19.00 17.20
N VAL A 69 12.56 19.54 16.86
CA VAL A 69 12.35 20.44 15.71
C VAL A 69 13.08 21.77 15.90
N GLU A 70 13.18 22.25 17.14
CA GLU A 70 13.87 23.50 17.48
C GLU A 70 15.40 23.39 17.31
N LYS A 71 15.94 22.18 17.46
CA LYS A 71 17.39 21.91 17.33
C LYS A 71 17.87 21.82 15.88
N LEU A 72 16.96 21.73 14.91
CA LEU A 72 17.30 21.59 13.50
C LEU A 72 17.94 22.86 12.94
N SER A 73 18.96 22.66 12.10
CA SER A 73 19.47 23.74 11.25
C SER A 73 18.40 24.17 10.22
N ALA A 74 18.57 25.37 9.66
CA ALA A 74 17.66 25.89 8.64
C ALA A 74 17.55 24.96 7.41
N ASN A 75 18.64 24.31 7.02
CA ASN A 75 18.67 23.38 5.88
C ASN A 75 17.94 22.07 6.19
N GLU A 76 18.14 21.51 7.39
CA GLU A 76 17.44 20.30 7.82
C GLU A 76 15.94 20.56 7.97
N ARG A 77 15.56 21.71 8.53
CA ARG A 77 14.15 22.13 8.62
C ARG A 77 13.51 22.29 7.24
N LYS A 78 14.25 22.83 6.26
CA LYS A 78 13.78 22.93 4.86
C LYS A 78 13.59 21.55 4.23
N ARG A 79 14.55 20.64 4.44
CA ARG A 79 14.47 19.26 3.95
C ARG A 79 13.28 18.52 4.58
N ALA A 80 13.12 18.64 5.90
CA ALA A 80 11.98 18.11 6.67
C ALA A 80 10.64 18.58 6.09
N LYS A 81 10.51 19.88 5.84
CA LYS A 81 9.30 20.48 5.29
C LYS A 81 8.97 19.93 3.89
N ASN A 82 9.95 19.79 3.02
CA ASN A 82 9.71 19.25 1.68
C ASN A 82 9.25 17.78 1.77
N LEU A 83 9.90 16.97 2.60
CA LEU A 83 9.50 15.59 2.85
C LEU A 83 8.08 15.49 3.44
N LEU A 84 7.71 16.39 4.34
CA LEU A 84 6.34 16.48 4.88
C LEU A 84 5.30 16.76 3.81
N VAL A 85 5.58 17.72 2.92
CA VAL A 85 4.67 18.10 1.84
C VAL A 85 4.50 16.94 0.86
N ASP A 86 5.59 16.28 0.49
CA ASP A 86 5.54 15.12 -0.39
C ASP A 86 4.76 13.98 0.26
N ALA A 87 5.05 13.65 1.52
CA ALA A 87 4.34 12.63 2.27
C ALA A 87 2.84 12.94 2.40
N ALA A 88 2.48 14.19 2.66
CA ALA A 88 1.09 14.65 2.72
C ALA A 88 0.39 14.49 1.37
N ALA A 89 1.05 14.86 0.26
CA ALA A 89 0.49 14.71 -1.09
C ALA A 89 0.24 13.22 -1.43
N ILE A 90 1.19 12.35 -1.10
CA ILE A 90 1.08 10.91 -1.29
C ILE A 90 -0.08 10.33 -0.45
N MET A 91 -0.17 10.72 0.83
CA MET A 91 -1.25 10.28 1.71
C MET A 91 -2.63 10.76 1.21
N ALA A 92 -2.73 12.00 0.76
CA ALA A 92 -3.96 12.54 0.19
C ALA A 92 -4.43 11.74 -1.03
N GLN A 93 -3.51 11.45 -1.96
CA GLN A 93 -3.84 10.65 -3.15
C GLN A 93 -4.32 9.23 -2.79
N ARG A 94 -3.71 8.60 -1.78
CA ARG A 94 -4.17 7.28 -1.30
C ARG A 94 -5.56 7.35 -0.67
N LEU A 95 -5.78 8.32 0.21
CA LEU A 95 -7.10 8.52 0.84
C LEU A 95 -8.19 8.74 -0.20
N GLU A 96 -7.91 9.49 -1.27
CA GLU A 96 -8.85 9.66 -2.38
C GLU A 96 -9.16 8.34 -3.09
N SER A 97 -8.13 7.55 -3.41
CA SER A 97 -8.31 6.24 -4.05
C SER A 97 -9.10 5.27 -3.16
N GLU A 98 -8.70 5.12 -1.90
CA GLU A 98 -9.38 4.24 -0.94
C GLU A 98 -10.82 4.69 -0.68
N SER A 99 -11.06 6.00 -0.62
CA SER A 99 -12.42 6.55 -0.48
C SER A 99 -13.30 6.23 -1.68
N LYS A 100 -12.73 6.26 -2.90
CA LYS A 100 -13.44 5.87 -4.13
C LYS A 100 -13.82 4.39 -4.09
N ASP A 101 -12.86 3.52 -3.74
CA ASP A 101 -13.09 2.07 -3.68
C ASP A 101 -14.14 1.74 -2.61
N LEU A 102 -14.06 2.38 -1.44
CA LEU A 102 -15.05 2.23 -0.38
C LEU A 102 -16.46 2.61 -0.86
N ARG A 103 -16.61 3.71 -1.61
CA ARG A 103 -17.91 4.10 -2.19
C ARG A 103 -18.46 3.03 -3.13
N VAL A 104 -17.60 2.42 -3.96
CA VAL A 104 -18.02 1.33 -4.85
C VAL A 104 -18.47 0.11 -4.04
N LEU A 105 -17.70 -0.28 -3.02
CA LEU A 105 -18.06 -1.41 -2.15
C LEU A 105 -19.41 -1.19 -1.44
N LEU A 106 -19.62 -0.01 -0.87
CA LEU A 106 -20.89 0.35 -0.23
C LEU A 106 -22.06 0.34 -1.21
N TYR A 107 -21.84 0.77 -2.46
CA TYR A 107 -22.86 0.70 -3.50
C TYR A 107 -23.18 -0.74 -3.92
N LEU A 108 -22.20 -1.62 -4.03
CA LEU A 108 -22.44 -3.03 -4.33
C LEU A 108 -23.18 -3.70 -3.17
N ALA A 109 -22.75 -3.47 -1.93
CA ALA A 109 -23.42 -3.99 -0.74
C ALA A 109 -24.87 -3.49 -0.60
N SER A 110 -25.19 -2.27 -1.05
CA SER A 110 -26.56 -1.75 -1.00
C SER A 110 -27.48 -2.35 -2.07
N LYS A 111 -26.93 -2.89 -3.17
CA LYS A 111 -27.71 -3.58 -4.21
C LYS A 111 -28.19 -4.95 -3.76
N ASP A 112 -27.34 -5.71 -3.07
CA ASP A 112 -27.67 -7.02 -2.50
C ASP A 112 -28.43 -6.90 -1.16
N SER A 113 -28.96 -5.72 -0.85
CA SER A 113 -29.80 -5.53 0.33
C SER A 113 -31.08 -6.37 0.21
N PRO A 114 -31.39 -7.26 1.16
CA PRO A 114 -32.65 -8.01 1.19
C PRO A 114 -33.88 -7.09 1.32
N LEU A 115 -33.70 -5.78 1.48
CA LEU A 115 -34.76 -4.77 1.47
C LEU A 115 -35.17 -4.33 0.06
N ASN A 116 -34.40 -4.65 -1.00
CA ASN A 116 -34.73 -4.30 -2.39
C ASN A 116 -35.72 -5.28 -3.06
N GLU A 117 -36.13 -6.37 -2.40
CA GLU A 117 -37.07 -7.35 -2.97
C GLU A 117 -38.53 -6.87 -3.03
N ASN A 118 -38.87 -5.76 -2.39
CA ASN A 118 -40.25 -5.27 -2.35
C ASN A 118 -40.44 -4.01 -3.19
N LYS A 119 -40.63 -4.19 -4.49
CA LYS A 119 -41.49 -3.35 -5.35
C LYS A 119 -41.83 -4.09 -6.64
N LYS A 120 -42.71 -5.10 -6.55
CA LYS A 120 -43.56 -5.46 -7.70
C LYS A 120 -44.74 -4.48 -7.73
N PRO A 121 -44.98 -3.76 -8.83
CA PRO A 121 -46.19 -2.97 -9.00
C PRO A 121 -47.36 -3.91 -9.34
N THR A 122 -48.44 -3.80 -8.57
CA THR A 122 -49.77 -4.26 -8.97
C THR A 122 -50.49 -3.13 -9.67
#